data_AF-A0AAJ6K465-F1
#
_entry.id   AF-A0AAJ6K465-F1
#
_cell.length_a   1.000
_cell.length_b   1.000
_cell.length_c   1.000
_cell.angle_alpha   90.00
_cell.angle_beta   90.00
_cell.angle_gamma   90.00
#
_symmetry.space_group_name_H-M   'P 1'
#
loop_
_entity.id
_entity.type
_entity.pdbx_description
1 polymer ?
#
loop_
_entity_poly.entity_id
_entity_poly.type
_entity_poly.pdbx_seq_one_letter_code
_entity_poly.pdbx_strand_id
1 'polypeptide(L)'
;MSLKSSHPVKSISFSFQAAFSLPGVSVNFDARKKEFRMDYNRGLSSFGSLARAALVALVCSLLACTESTAPPSGSGPQAIAEQADVSTMDRYENLEGQAYAGDYQAQRNLSYTLSTTAPRNPVLGCAWRIVIVESGSPMVDESDIANKKLYCDERLSSDSVAAAEAQAKSIAMRINGQPPRTDSAPPSTP
;
A
#
# COMPACT_ATOMS: atom_id res chain seq x y z
N MET A 1 55.75 0.91 -13.07
CA MET A 1 55.32 -0.51 -13.01
C MET A 1 54.42 -0.65 -11.79
N SER A 2 53.12 -0.38 -11.87
CA SER A 2 52.03 -1.30 -12.28
C SER A 2 52.10 -2.67 -11.59
N LEU A 3 51.17 -2.95 -10.67
CA LEU A 3 50.07 -3.93 -10.88
C LEU A 3 49.13 -3.97 -9.66
N LYS A 4 47.84 -3.71 -9.91
CA LYS A 4 46.68 -4.00 -9.06
C LYS A 4 46.36 -5.51 -9.12
N SER A 5 45.88 -6.10 -8.01
CA SER A 5 45.01 -7.30 -8.00
C SER A 5 44.57 -7.56 -6.55
N SER A 6 43.36 -7.24 -6.08
CA SER A 6 42.05 -7.88 -6.35
C SER A 6 42.00 -9.38 -6.02
N HIS A 7 41.63 -9.72 -4.79
CA HIS A 7 41.30 -11.10 -4.41
C HIS A 7 39.97 -11.56 -5.04
N PRO A 8 39.91 -12.75 -5.64
CA PRO A 8 38.71 -13.25 -6.33
C PRO A 8 37.73 -13.91 -5.33
N VAL A 9 36.51 -13.39 -5.26
CA VAL A 9 35.38 -14.13 -4.70
C VAL A 9 34.93 -15.13 -5.76
N LYS A 10 34.95 -16.41 -5.41
CA LYS A 10 34.51 -17.53 -6.26
C LYS A 10 33.06 -17.29 -6.72
N SER A 11 32.91 -17.00 -8.00
CA SER A 11 31.62 -16.97 -8.68
C SER A 11 31.07 -18.40 -8.72
N ILE A 12 29.95 -18.63 -8.04
CA ILE A 12 29.16 -19.84 -8.19
C ILE A 12 28.45 -19.71 -9.54
N SER A 13 28.95 -20.46 -10.53
CA SER A 13 28.35 -20.55 -11.85
C SER A 13 27.14 -21.47 -11.80
N PHE A 14 25.94 -20.92 -11.89
CA PHE A 14 24.75 -21.68 -12.30
C PHE A 14 24.63 -21.58 -13.81
N SER A 15 25.12 -22.60 -14.51
CA SER A 15 24.85 -22.79 -15.93
C SER A 15 23.44 -23.38 -16.08
N PHE A 16 22.43 -22.54 -16.24
CA PHE A 16 21.16 -22.99 -16.84
C PHE A 16 21.25 -22.77 -18.35
N GLN A 17 21.78 -23.77 -19.04
CA GLN A 17 21.78 -23.82 -20.50
C GLN A 17 20.46 -24.44 -20.95
N ALA A 18 19.38 -23.67 -20.85
CA ALA A 18 18.14 -24.00 -21.54
C ALA A 18 18.17 -23.31 -22.91
N ALA A 19 18.79 -23.97 -23.88
CA ALA A 19 18.76 -23.54 -25.28
C ALA A 19 17.37 -23.81 -25.88
N PHE A 20 16.39 -22.96 -25.56
CA PHE A 20 15.16 -22.87 -26.35
C PHE A 20 15.41 -21.89 -27.50
N SER A 21 15.88 -22.43 -28.63
CA SER A 21 15.98 -21.69 -29.88
C SER A 21 14.59 -21.56 -30.51
N LEU A 22 13.79 -20.60 -30.03
CA LEU A 22 12.59 -20.16 -30.73
C LEU A 22 12.99 -19.26 -31.90
N PRO A 23 12.62 -19.57 -33.15
CA PRO A 23 13.01 -18.76 -34.29
C PRO A 23 12.46 -17.33 -34.14
N GLY A 24 13.36 -16.35 -34.10
CA GLY A 24 13.02 -14.92 -34.08
C GLY A 24 12.93 -14.26 -32.70
N VAL A 25 13.26 -14.98 -31.62
CA VAL A 25 13.31 -14.45 -30.25
C VAL A 25 14.75 -14.44 -29.76
N SER A 26 15.23 -13.28 -29.30
CA SER A 26 16.53 -13.18 -28.62
C SER A 26 16.32 -12.70 -27.19
N VAL A 27 16.86 -13.45 -26.22
CA VAL A 27 16.87 -13.09 -24.80
C VAL A 27 18.29 -12.71 -24.44
N ASN A 28 18.51 -11.47 -23.99
CA ASN A 28 19.81 -10.96 -23.57
C ASN A 28 19.78 -10.59 -22.09
N PHE A 29 20.84 -10.94 -21.36
CA PHE A 29 21.02 -10.52 -19.96
C PHE A 29 21.85 -9.25 -19.89
N ASP A 30 21.27 -8.16 -19.39
CA ASP A 30 22.02 -6.95 -19.06
C ASP A 30 22.60 -7.10 -17.65
N ALA A 31 23.87 -7.50 -17.58
CA ALA A 31 24.57 -7.70 -16.31
C ALA A 31 24.75 -6.41 -15.48
N ARG A 32 24.64 -5.21 -16.07
CA ARG A 32 24.72 -3.96 -15.32
C ARG A 32 23.40 -3.61 -14.63
N LYS A 33 22.28 -3.94 -15.25
CA LYS A 33 20.95 -3.71 -14.68
C LYS A 33 20.40 -4.91 -13.91
N LYS A 34 21.06 -6.07 -14.03
CA LYS A 34 20.59 -7.37 -13.53
C LYS A 34 19.19 -7.70 -14.05
N GLU A 35 18.95 -7.39 -15.32
CA GLU A 35 17.63 -7.56 -15.95
C GLU A 35 17.78 -8.35 -17.25
N PHE A 36 16.79 -9.20 -17.54
CA PHE A 36 16.68 -9.90 -18.81
C PHE A 36 15.80 -9.10 -19.77
N ARG A 37 16.31 -8.85 -20.97
CA ARG A 37 15.58 -8.18 -22.05
C ARG A 37 15.30 -9.18 -23.16
N MET A 38 14.04 -9.23 -23.58
CA MET A 38 13.58 -10.11 -24.66
C MET A 38 13.16 -9.25 -25.86
N ASP A 39 13.88 -9.38 -26.97
CA ASP A 39 13.59 -8.66 -28.22
C ASP A 39 13.01 -9.63 -29.26
N TYR A 40 11.90 -9.25 -29.88
CA TYR A 40 11.24 -10.03 -30.93
C TYR A 40 11.50 -9.41 -32.31
N ASN A 41 11.93 -10.22 -33.27
CA ASN A 41 12.09 -9.76 -34.65
C ASN A 41 10.73 -9.42 -35.27
N ARG A 42 10.71 -8.31 -36.03
CA ARG A 42 9.56 -7.52 -36.50
C ARG A 42 8.55 -8.24 -37.43
N GLY A 43 8.59 -9.57 -37.55
CA GLY A 43 7.76 -10.37 -38.46
C GLY A 43 6.48 -10.97 -37.87
N LEU A 44 6.19 -10.80 -36.58
CA LEU A 44 5.02 -11.39 -35.90
C LEU A 44 3.85 -10.41 -35.74
N SER A 45 3.52 -9.65 -36.78
CA SER A 45 2.37 -8.73 -36.77
C SER A 45 1.02 -9.39 -37.10
N SER A 46 0.92 -10.73 -37.13
CA SER A 46 -0.29 -11.43 -37.61
C SER A 46 -0.82 -12.54 -36.69
N PHE A 47 -0.46 -12.54 -35.41
CA PHE A 47 -1.11 -13.42 -34.43
C PHE A 47 -1.91 -12.57 -33.44
N GLY A 48 -3.23 -12.76 -33.46
CA GLY A 48 -4.18 -12.01 -32.64
C GLY A 48 -3.85 -12.03 -31.15
N SER A 49 -4.29 -10.99 -30.44
CA SER A 49 -3.97 -10.68 -29.03
C SER A 49 -3.99 -11.89 -28.07
N LEU A 50 -4.87 -12.86 -28.34
CA LEU A 50 -5.05 -14.06 -27.52
C LEU A 50 -3.86 -15.04 -27.60
N ALA A 51 -3.20 -15.18 -28.75
CA ALA A 51 -2.05 -16.07 -28.89
C ALA A 51 -0.79 -15.52 -28.20
N ARG A 52 -0.67 -14.19 -28.13
CA ARG A 52 0.45 -13.50 -27.45
C ARG A 52 0.35 -13.64 -25.93
N ALA A 53 -0.85 -13.47 -25.37
CA ALA A 53 -1.10 -13.64 -23.94
C ALA A 53 -0.87 -15.08 -23.48
N ALA A 54 -1.30 -16.07 -24.27
CA ALA A 54 -1.10 -17.48 -23.95
C ALA A 54 0.39 -17.89 -23.93
N LEU A 55 1.19 -17.36 -24.86
CA LEU A 55 2.63 -17.65 -24.92
C LEU A 55 3.39 -17.00 -23.75
N VAL A 56 3.04 -15.76 -23.39
CA VAL A 56 3.63 -15.04 -22.24
C VAL A 56 3.27 -15.74 -20.92
N ALA A 57 2.01 -16.16 -20.75
CA ALA A 57 1.56 -16.89 -19.56
C ALA A 57 2.26 -18.25 -19.40
N LEU A 58 2.51 -18.96 -20.50
CA LEU A 58 3.21 -20.24 -20.49
C LEU A 58 4.70 -20.09 -20.13
N VAL A 59 5.34 -18.99 -20.58
CA VAL A 59 6.74 -18.68 -20.23
C VAL A 59 6.86 -18.17 -18.79
N CYS A 60 5.93 -17.32 -18.31
CA CYS A 60 5.91 -16.83 -16.93
C CYS A 60 5.67 -17.96 -15.91
N SER A 61 4.90 -18.99 -16.26
CA SER A 61 4.62 -20.14 -15.38
C SER A 61 5.85 -21.03 -15.13
N LEU A 62 6.83 -21.04 -16.05
CA LEU A 62 8.06 -21.83 -15.92
C LEU A 62 9.22 -21.06 -15.27
N LEU A 63 9.17 -19.73 -15.26
CA LEU A 63 10.25 -18.85 -14.78
C LEU A 63 9.90 -18.05 -13.52
N ALA A 64 8.70 -18.21 -12.95
CA ALA A 64 8.22 -17.40 -11.82
C ALA A 64 8.47 -15.89 -12.02
N CYS A 65 8.26 -15.40 -13.25
CA CYS A 65 8.33 -13.98 -13.54
C CYS A 65 6.98 -13.35 -13.21
N THR A 66 6.93 -12.50 -12.20
CA THR A 66 5.83 -11.55 -12.05
C THR A 66 5.95 -10.51 -13.16
N GLU A 67 4.91 -10.37 -13.99
CA GLU A 67 4.83 -9.33 -15.02
C GLU A 67 4.85 -7.96 -14.34
N SER A 68 6.02 -7.31 -14.34
CA SER A 68 6.14 -5.91 -13.94
C SER A 68 5.80 -5.06 -15.15
N THR A 69 4.51 -4.80 -15.37
CA THR A 69 4.07 -3.70 -16.23
C THR A 69 4.48 -2.39 -15.58
N ALA A 70 5.73 -1.97 -15.80
CA ALA A 70 6.13 -0.60 -15.55
C ALA A 70 5.23 0.31 -16.40
N PRO A 71 4.60 1.35 -15.81
CA PRO A 71 3.79 2.27 -16.60
C PRO A 71 4.70 2.99 -17.61
N PRO A 72 4.20 3.30 -18.82
CA PRO A 72 4.98 4.03 -19.81
C PRO A 72 5.40 5.37 -19.23
N SER A 73 6.71 5.61 -19.21
CA SER A 73 7.29 6.94 -18.98
C SER A 73 6.90 7.83 -20.17
N GLY A 74 5.74 8.46 -20.05
CA GLY A 74 5.18 9.39 -21.02
C GLY A 74 4.39 10.45 -20.26
N SER A 75 5.04 11.56 -19.98
CA SER A 75 4.45 12.74 -19.34
C SER A 75 3.29 13.28 -20.18
N GLY A 76 2.07 12.96 -19.78
CA GLY A 76 0.82 13.54 -20.29
C GLY A 76 -0.17 13.73 -19.14
N PRO A 77 -0.98 14.81 -19.07
CA PRO A 77 -1.73 15.18 -17.87
C PRO A 77 -2.93 14.30 -17.47
N GLN A 78 -3.07 13.06 -17.99
CA GLN A 78 -4.33 12.31 -17.88
C GLN A 78 -4.23 10.90 -17.26
N ALA A 79 -3.09 10.51 -16.68
CA ALA A 79 -2.92 9.21 -15.99
C ALA A 79 -2.77 9.30 -14.45
N ILE A 80 -2.86 10.50 -13.87
CA ILE A 80 -2.50 10.75 -12.46
C ILE A 80 -3.71 10.60 -11.52
N ALA A 81 -4.94 10.73 -12.01
CA ALA A 81 -6.14 10.71 -11.17
C ALA A 81 -6.49 9.30 -10.65
N GLU A 82 -6.37 8.26 -11.48
CA GLU A 82 -6.76 6.88 -11.12
C GLU A 82 -5.80 6.27 -10.07
N GLN A 83 -4.49 6.50 -10.22
CA GLN A 83 -3.48 5.97 -9.29
C GLN A 83 -3.51 6.68 -7.93
N ALA A 84 -3.98 7.93 -7.88
CA ALA A 84 -4.15 8.69 -6.65
C ALA A 84 -5.35 8.21 -5.81
N ASP A 85 -6.42 7.74 -6.44
CA ASP A 85 -7.61 7.25 -5.74
C ASP A 85 -7.37 5.87 -5.10
N VAL A 86 -6.78 4.93 -5.86
CA VAL A 86 -6.42 3.60 -5.34
C VAL A 86 -5.45 3.69 -4.15
N SER A 87 -4.41 4.51 -4.26
CA SER A 87 -3.47 4.73 -3.14
C SER A 87 -4.10 5.44 -1.95
N THR A 88 -5.16 6.24 -2.15
CA THR A 88 -5.90 6.88 -1.07
C THR A 88 -6.78 5.88 -0.33
N MET A 89 -7.43 4.97 -1.04
CA MET A 89 -8.24 3.90 -0.46
C MET A 89 -7.38 2.86 0.26
N ASP A 90 -6.26 2.41 -0.33
CA ASP A 90 -5.31 1.51 0.34
C ASP A 90 -4.80 2.11 1.67
N ARG A 91 -4.50 3.42 1.66
CA ARG A 91 -4.09 4.14 2.87
C ARG A 91 -5.21 4.22 3.90
N TYR A 92 -6.45 4.44 3.47
CA TYR A 92 -7.61 4.44 4.35
C TYR A 92 -7.81 3.07 5.01
N GLU A 93 -7.80 1.99 4.24
CA GLU A 93 -8.01 0.62 4.72
C GLU A 93 -6.92 0.20 5.72
N ASN A 94 -5.66 0.54 5.42
CA ASN A 94 -4.55 0.29 6.34
C ASN A 94 -4.71 1.08 7.66
N LEU A 95 -5.12 2.35 7.59
CA LEU A 95 -5.41 3.16 8.78
C LEU A 95 -6.59 2.59 9.58
N GLU A 96 -7.64 2.14 8.90
CA GLU A 96 -8.82 1.55 9.53
C GLU A 96 -8.47 0.26 10.28
N GLY A 97 -7.70 -0.64 9.66
CA GLY A 97 -7.23 -1.85 10.30
C GLY A 97 -6.40 -1.58 11.55
N GLN A 98 -5.46 -0.62 11.49
CA GLN A 98 -4.64 -0.23 12.63
C GLN A 98 -5.46 0.41 13.76
N ALA A 99 -6.43 1.26 13.42
CA ALA A 99 -7.29 1.93 14.40
C ALA A 99 -8.12 0.91 15.20
N TYR A 100 -8.71 -0.08 14.51
CA TYR A 100 -9.42 -1.19 15.16
C TYR A 100 -8.49 -2.14 15.93
N ALA A 101 -7.22 -2.22 15.56
CA ALA A 101 -6.19 -2.94 16.32
C ALA A 101 -5.66 -2.15 17.54
N GLY A 102 -6.34 -1.06 17.94
CA GLY A 102 -5.98 -0.27 19.11
C GLY A 102 -4.82 0.70 18.90
N ASP A 103 -4.38 0.96 17.67
CA ASP A 103 -3.37 1.97 17.40
C ASP A 103 -3.90 3.38 17.66
N TYR A 104 -3.43 4.01 18.73
CA TYR A 104 -3.88 5.33 19.13
C TYR A 104 -3.63 6.42 18.06
N GLN A 105 -2.48 6.38 17.37
CA GLN A 105 -2.19 7.36 16.32
C GLN A 105 -3.01 7.08 15.06
N ALA A 106 -3.23 5.81 14.71
CA ALA A 106 -4.13 5.49 13.60
C ALA A 106 -5.57 5.92 13.87
N GLN A 107 -6.05 5.82 15.12
CA GLN A 107 -7.37 6.33 15.52
C GLN A 107 -7.47 7.84 15.29
N ARG A 108 -6.48 8.62 15.74
CA ARG A 108 -6.41 10.07 15.49
C ARG A 108 -6.44 10.38 13.98
N ASN A 109 -5.59 9.72 13.20
CA ASN A 109 -5.48 9.93 11.75
C ASN A 109 -6.74 9.53 10.98
N LEU A 110 -7.38 8.43 11.37
CA LEU A 110 -8.64 7.98 10.79
C LEU A 110 -9.76 8.97 11.10
N SER A 111 -9.86 9.43 12.35
CA SER A 111 -10.85 10.43 12.77
C SER A 111 -10.70 11.75 11.99
N TYR A 112 -9.46 12.18 11.75
CA TYR A 112 -9.14 13.35 10.94
C TYR A 112 -9.60 13.14 9.50
N THR A 113 -9.13 12.06 8.87
CA THR A 113 -9.45 11.70 7.47
C THR A 113 -10.95 11.72 7.23
N LEU A 114 -11.72 11.02 8.06
CA LEU A 114 -13.18 10.95 7.95
C LEU A 114 -13.88 12.31 8.10
N SER A 115 -13.25 13.27 8.78
CA SER A 115 -13.85 14.59 9.05
C SER A 115 -13.53 15.63 7.99
N THR A 116 -12.35 15.53 7.38
CA THR A 116 -11.78 16.59 6.53
C THR A 116 -11.59 16.18 5.08
N THR A 117 -11.34 14.90 4.78
CA THR A 117 -10.95 14.42 3.45
C THR A 117 -11.77 13.22 3.01
N ALA A 118 -11.58 12.77 1.76
CA ALA A 118 -12.21 11.53 1.28
C ALA A 118 -11.53 10.27 1.90
N PRO A 119 -12.31 9.20 2.20
CA PRO A 119 -13.76 9.17 2.20
C PRO A 119 -14.32 9.97 3.39
N ARG A 120 -15.19 10.96 3.11
CA ARG A 120 -15.68 11.88 4.14
C ARG A 120 -16.92 11.32 4.80
N ASN A 121 -16.84 11.09 6.11
CA ASN A 121 -17.96 10.70 6.96
C ASN A 121 -17.80 11.37 8.35
N PRO A 122 -18.32 12.59 8.53
CA PRO A 122 -18.13 13.36 9.76
C PRO A 122 -18.72 12.70 11.01
N VAL A 123 -19.80 11.91 10.87
CA VAL A 123 -20.41 11.18 11.98
C VAL A 123 -19.47 10.09 12.48
N LEU A 124 -18.93 9.27 11.57
CA LEU A 124 -17.95 8.24 11.94
C LEU A 124 -16.63 8.87 12.44
N GLY A 125 -16.22 10.00 11.85
CA GLY A 125 -15.06 10.77 12.33
C GLY A 125 -15.26 11.30 13.76
N CYS A 126 -16.47 11.73 14.12
CA CYS A 126 -16.81 12.07 15.49
C CYS A 126 -16.81 10.83 16.41
N ALA A 127 -17.36 9.70 15.95
CA ALA A 127 -17.37 8.45 16.71
C ALA A 127 -15.96 8.02 17.13
N TRP A 128 -14.98 8.09 16.22
CA TRP A 128 -13.57 7.81 16.56
C TRP A 128 -12.98 8.79 17.56
N ARG A 129 -13.35 10.08 17.53
CA ARG A 129 -12.90 11.04 18.55
C ARG A 129 -13.47 10.75 19.94
N ILE A 130 -14.72 10.29 19.99
CA ILE A 130 -15.33 9.83 21.25
C ILE A 130 -14.55 8.62 21.78
N VAL A 131 -14.26 7.63 20.94
CA VAL A 131 -13.42 6.46 21.31
C VAL A 131 -12.07 6.88 21.85
N ILE A 132 -11.37 7.82 21.21
CA ILE A 132 -10.06 8.31 21.65
C ILE A 132 -10.15 8.92 23.04
N VAL A 133 -11.07 9.88 23.24
CA VAL A 133 -11.22 10.61 24.51
C VAL A 133 -11.67 9.69 25.64
N GLU A 134 -12.57 8.75 25.36
CA GLU A 134 -13.14 7.84 26.36
C GLU A 134 -12.32 6.55 26.57
N SER A 135 -11.24 6.35 25.81
CA SER A 135 -10.40 5.13 25.87
C SER A 135 -9.72 4.91 27.22
N GLY A 136 -9.56 5.96 28.03
CA GLY A 136 -8.71 5.94 29.23
C GLY A 136 -7.21 5.83 28.92
N SER A 137 -6.80 5.99 27.65
CA SER A 137 -5.40 5.99 27.26
C SER A 137 -4.64 7.15 27.91
N PRO A 138 -3.44 6.92 28.48
CA PRO A 138 -2.60 8.00 29.02
C PRO A 138 -2.05 8.93 27.93
N MET A 139 -2.24 8.60 26.65
CA MET A 139 -1.85 9.45 25.51
C MET A 139 -2.88 10.53 25.17
N VAL A 140 -4.09 10.47 25.76
CA VAL A 140 -5.12 11.49 25.57
C VAL A 140 -4.64 12.83 26.09
N ASP A 141 -4.74 13.85 25.24
CA ASP A 141 -4.29 15.21 25.55
C ASP A 141 -5.34 16.27 25.17
N GLU A 142 -5.03 17.54 25.45
CA GLU A 142 -5.91 18.68 25.18
C GLU A 142 -6.33 18.78 23.69
N SER A 143 -5.49 18.32 22.77
CA SER A 143 -5.80 18.36 21.34
C SER A 143 -6.92 17.39 20.98
N ASP A 144 -7.06 16.25 21.66
CA ASP A 144 -8.18 15.33 21.44
C ASP A 144 -9.49 15.94 21.92
N ILE A 145 -9.47 16.56 23.09
CA ILE A 145 -10.62 17.23 23.69
C ILE A 145 -11.08 18.38 22.79
N ALA A 146 -10.14 19.23 22.35
CA ALA A 146 -10.43 20.34 21.45
C ALA A 146 -10.95 19.87 20.08
N ASN A 147 -10.38 18.80 19.53
CA ASN A 147 -10.84 18.24 18.26
C ASN A 147 -12.21 17.57 18.39
N LYS A 148 -12.51 16.86 19.48
CA LYS A 148 -13.87 16.34 19.73
C LYS A 148 -14.85 17.51 19.76
N LYS A 149 -14.57 18.56 20.53
CA LYS A 149 -15.44 19.73 20.61
C LYS A 149 -15.69 20.35 19.23
N LEU A 150 -14.63 20.60 18.45
CA LEU A 150 -14.76 21.21 17.13
C LEU A 150 -15.53 20.34 16.14
N TYR A 151 -15.19 19.04 16.05
CA TYR A 151 -15.71 18.17 15.00
C TYR A 151 -17.01 17.45 15.36
N CYS A 152 -17.33 17.32 16.64
CA CYS A 152 -18.60 16.80 17.13
C CYS A 152 -19.54 17.94 17.51
N ASP A 153 -19.18 18.71 18.53
CA ASP A 153 -20.12 19.59 19.22
C ASP A 153 -20.43 20.88 18.41
N GLU A 154 -19.43 21.40 17.69
CA GLU A 154 -19.58 22.65 16.92
C GLU A 154 -19.99 22.44 15.45
N ARG A 155 -19.69 21.27 14.87
CA ARG A 155 -19.85 21.01 13.43
C ARG A 155 -20.97 20.04 13.07
N LEU A 156 -21.56 19.33 14.05
CA LEU A 156 -22.64 18.38 13.83
C LEU A 156 -23.91 18.78 14.57
N SER A 157 -25.06 18.28 14.10
CA SER A 157 -26.31 18.36 14.85
C SER A 157 -26.30 17.42 16.06
N SER A 158 -27.15 17.68 17.05
CA SER A 158 -27.36 16.80 18.20
C SER A 158 -27.66 15.35 17.79
N ASP A 159 -28.49 15.15 16.76
CA ASP A 159 -28.87 13.81 16.28
C ASP A 159 -27.67 13.07 15.66
N SER A 160 -26.81 13.82 14.95
CA SER A 160 -25.57 13.26 14.39
C SER A 160 -24.56 12.90 15.47
N VAL A 161 -24.49 13.70 16.55
CA VAL A 161 -23.67 13.38 17.72
C VAL A 161 -24.20 12.12 18.42
N ALA A 162 -25.52 12.00 18.62
CA ALA A 162 -26.13 10.80 19.21
C ALA A 162 -25.86 9.54 18.36
N ALA A 163 -25.90 9.66 17.02
CA ALA A 163 -25.51 8.58 16.13
C ALA A 163 -24.02 8.23 16.25
N ALA A 164 -23.15 9.22 16.39
CA ALA A 164 -21.71 9.03 16.59
C ALA A 164 -21.41 8.34 17.93
N GLU A 165 -22.09 8.70 19.01
CA GLU A 165 -21.98 8.04 20.33
C GLU A 165 -22.36 6.55 20.26
N ALA A 166 -23.44 6.22 19.54
CA ALA A 166 -23.86 4.83 19.33
C ALA A 166 -22.81 4.04 18.53
N GLN A 167 -22.20 4.66 17.51
CA GLN A 167 -21.10 4.06 16.75
C GLN A 167 -19.84 3.90 17.61
N ALA A 168 -19.49 4.91 18.41
CA ALA A 168 -18.33 4.90 19.30
C ALA A 168 -18.39 3.73 20.28
N LYS A 169 -19.57 3.47 20.88
CA LYS A 169 -19.80 2.32 21.74
C LYS A 169 -19.51 1.00 21.03
N SER A 170 -19.99 0.84 19.80
CA SER A 170 -19.75 -0.36 18.99
C SER A 170 -18.28 -0.55 18.64
N ILE A 171 -17.59 0.55 18.30
CA ILE A 171 -16.16 0.55 17.99
C ILE A 171 -15.33 0.16 19.22
N ALA A 172 -15.60 0.76 20.38
CA ALA A 172 -14.90 0.48 21.63
C ALA A 172 -15.05 -0.99 22.05
N MET A 173 -16.26 -1.58 21.90
CA MET A 173 -16.49 -3.01 22.14
C MET A 173 -15.62 -3.89 21.23
N ARG A 174 -15.49 -3.54 19.95
CA ARG A 174 -14.66 -4.28 19.00
C ARG A 174 -13.18 -4.24 19.38
N ILE A 175 -12.66 -3.07 19.73
CA ILE A 175 -11.26 -2.89 20.14
C ILE A 175 -10.97 -3.70 21.42
N ASN A 176 -11.84 -3.59 22.43
CA ASN A 176 -11.66 -4.28 23.72
C ASN A 176 -11.81 -5.80 23.63
N GLY A 177 -12.52 -6.30 22.61
CA GLY A 177 -12.63 -7.73 22.32
C GLY A 177 -11.42 -8.33 21.60
N GLN A 178 -10.46 -7.51 21.12
CA GLN A 178 -9.26 -7.98 20.44
C GLN A 178 -8.08 -8.16 21.43
N PRO A 179 -7.23 -9.20 21.23
CA PRO A 179 -6.03 -9.36 22.04
C PRO A 179 -5.07 -8.16 21.84
N PRO A 180 -4.34 -7.72 22.88
CA PRO A 180 -3.36 -6.64 22.77
C PRO A 180 -2.31 -6.93 21.69
N ARG A 181 -1.94 -5.92 20.87
CA ARG A 181 -0.85 -6.07 19.90
C ARG A 181 0.49 -6.22 20.63
N THR A 182 1.21 -7.31 20.33
CA THR A 182 2.59 -7.55 20.80
C THR A 182 3.64 -6.78 20.00
N ASP A 183 3.25 -6.16 18.88
CA ASP A 183 4.20 -5.69 17.86
C ASP A 183 4.24 -4.16 17.73
N SER A 184 3.48 -3.44 18.55
CA SER A 184 3.56 -1.98 18.63
C SER A 184 4.75 -1.58 19.49
N ALA A 185 5.96 -1.61 18.91
CA ALA A 185 7.10 -0.95 19.53
C ALA A 185 6.73 0.52 19.81
N PRO A 186 7.07 1.06 21.00
CA PRO A 186 6.77 2.44 21.33
C PRO A 186 7.41 3.38 20.29
N PRO A 187 6.78 4.53 19.99
CA PRO A 187 7.35 5.48 19.04
C PRO A 187 8.76 5.86 19.48
N SER A 188 9.74 5.64 18.61
CA SER A 188 11.11 6.08 18.80
C SER A 188 11.11 7.61 18.90
N THR A 189 11.30 8.13 20.10
CA THR A 189 11.59 9.56 20.30
C THR A 189 12.96 9.88 19.68
N PRO A 190 13.08 11.00 18.94
CA PRO A 190 14.38 11.48 18.46
C PRO A 190 15.29 11.94 19.61
#